data_AF-A0A376TUN6-F1
#
_entry.id   AF-A0A376TUN6-F1
#
_cell.length_a   1.000
_cell.length_b   1.000
_cell.length_c   1.000
_cell.angle_alpha   90.00
_cell.angle_beta   90.00
_cell.angle_gamma   90.00
#
_symmetry.space_group_name_H-M   'P 1'
#
loop_
_entity.id
_entity.type
_entity.pdbx_description
1 polymer ?
#
loop_
_entity_poly.entity_id
_entity_poly.type
_entity_poly.pdbx_seq_one_letter_code
_entity_poly.pdbx_strand_id
1 'polypeptide(L)'
;MPGHDNKAVATELLSVAQSLRGFAYLSAYGCKTVQEAITYRENFSQREGMLIWPDFTGWDTVLNAEVTAYATARALGLRAKIDEQTGWHKSLSNVGVNGVTGISADVFWDLQDPATDAGLLNQNDVTTLVRKDGFRFWGSRCLSDDPLLPSKTTPARRRC
;
A
#
# COMPACT_ATOMS: atom_id res chain seq x y z
N MET A 1 -11.68 2.30 2.98
CA MET A 1 -12.70 2.08 1.94
C MET A 1 -12.13 2.48 0.59
N PRO A 2 -11.96 1.51 -0.34
CA PRO A 2 -11.42 1.78 -1.66
C PRO A 2 -12.14 2.95 -2.34
N GLY A 3 -11.38 3.97 -2.77
CA GLY A 3 -11.93 5.16 -3.45
C GLY A 3 -12.59 6.21 -2.55
N HIS A 4 -12.66 6.00 -1.24
CA HIS A 4 -13.27 6.94 -0.28
C HIS A 4 -12.42 7.22 0.96
N ASP A 5 -11.13 6.88 0.92
CA ASP A 5 -10.16 7.06 2.02
C ASP A 5 -9.68 8.52 2.17
N ASN A 6 -10.61 9.49 2.19
CA ASN A 6 -10.25 10.86 2.52
C ASN A 6 -9.66 10.93 3.95
N LYS A 7 -8.94 12.00 4.29
CA LYS A 7 -8.23 12.12 5.58
C LYS A 7 -9.11 11.80 6.79
N ALA A 8 -10.36 12.29 6.82
CA ALA A 8 -11.28 12.05 7.94
C ALA A 8 -11.65 10.56 8.05
N VAL A 9 -11.97 9.92 6.93
CA VAL A 9 -12.28 8.48 6.88
C VAL A 9 -11.06 7.64 7.27
N ALA A 10 -9.87 7.99 6.79
CA ALA A 10 -8.63 7.30 7.11
C ALA A 10 -8.31 7.38 8.61
N THR A 11 -8.49 8.55 9.25
CA THR A 11 -8.28 8.72 10.69
C THR A 11 -9.22 7.85 11.51
N GLU A 12 -10.51 7.86 11.20
CA GLU A 12 -11.50 7.03 11.92
C GLU A 12 -11.24 5.53 11.69
N LEU A 13 -10.90 5.14 10.45
CA LEU A 13 -10.61 3.75 10.12
C LEU A 13 -9.40 3.22 10.92
N LEU A 14 -8.37 4.04 11.12
CA LEU A 14 -7.21 3.66 11.94
C LEU A 14 -7.58 3.52 13.43
N SER A 15 -8.44 4.40 13.96
CA SER A 15 -8.93 4.30 15.35
C SER A 15 -9.75 3.03 15.58
N VAL A 16 -10.60 2.67 14.62
CA VAL A 16 -11.35 1.41 14.64
C VAL A 16 -10.41 0.21 14.50
N ALA A 17 -9.43 0.27 13.60
CA ALA A 17 -8.44 -0.80 13.41
C ALA A 17 -7.65 -1.07 14.70
N GLN A 18 -7.27 -0.03 15.44
CA GLN A 18 -6.63 -0.16 16.75
C GLN A 18 -7.52 -0.90 17.75
N SER A 19 -8.79 -0.51 17.84
CA SER A 19 -9.76 -1.09 18.76
C SER A 19 -10.00 -2.58 18.47
N LEU A 20 -10.08 -2.94 17.19
CA LEU A 20 -10.33 -4.31 16.73
C LEU A 20 -9.06 -5.17 16.63
N ARG A 21 -7.87 -4.60 16.90
CA ARG A 21 -6.56 -5.23 16.60
C ARG A 21 -6.47 -5.67 15.13
N GLY A 22 -7.12 -4.89 14.27
CA GLY A 22 -7.16 -5.06 12.83
C GLY A 22 -5.97 -4.40 12.15
N PHE A 23 -6.02 -4.38 10.82
CA PHE A 23 -5.03 -3.72 9.99
C PHE A 23 -5.73 -3.02 8.83
N ALA A 24 -5.43 -1.74 8.61
CA ALA A 24 -6.07 -0.90 7.60
C ALA A 24 -5.11 -0.61 6.45
N TYR A 25 -5.54 -0.91 5.22
CA TYR A 25 -4.87 -0.45 4.01
C TYR A 25 -5.54 0.84 3.53
N LEU A 26 -4.74 1.89 3.42
CA LEU A 26 -5.17 3.24 3.07
C LEU A 26 -4.58 3.62 1.72
N SER A 27 -5.36 4.29 0.87
CA SER A 27 -4.82 4.98 -0.30
C SER A 27 -4.44 6.40 0.08
N ALA A 28 -3.35 6.95 -0.49
CA ALA A 28 -3.06 8.38 -0.40
C ALA A 28 -4.07 9.17 -1.25
N TYR A 29 -5.26 9.38 -0.69
CA TYR A 29 -6.44 9.84 -1.42
C TYR A 29 -6.22 11.23 -2.03
N GLY A 30 -6.47 11.34 -3.34
CA GLY A 30 -6.35 12.59 -4.08
C GLY A 30 -4.90 13.05 -4.34
N CYS A 31 -3.89 12.30 -3.92
CA CYS A 31 -2.49 12.62 -4.18
C CYS A 31 -2.13 12.24 -5.63
N LYS A 32 -1.59 13.20 -6.38
CA LYS A 32 -1.14 13.03 -7.77
C LYS A 32 0.37 12.90 -7.89
N THR A 33 1.11 13.37 -6.90
CA THR A 33 2.58 13.34 -6.91
C THR A 33 3.15 12.56 -5.73
N VAL A 34 4.40 12.11 -5.90
CA VAL A 34 5.18 11.45 -4.85
C VAL A 34 5.26 12.30 -3.58
N GLN A 35 5.53 13.60 -3.74
CA GLN A 35 5.67 14.53 -2.62
C GLN A 35 4.36 14.69 -1.84
N GLU A 36 3.23 14.80 -2.55
CA GLU A 36 1.91 14.86 -1.92
C GLU A 36 1.61 13.60 -1.11
N ALA A 37 1.98 12.42 -1.61
CA ALA A 37 1.78 11.16 -0.88
C ALA A 37 2.63 11.10 0.40
N ILE A 38 3.86 11.63 0.37
CA ILE A 38 4.74 11.74 1.55
C ILE A 38 4.16 12.73 2.56
N THR A 39 3.71 13.90 2.13
CA THR A 39 3.05 14.86 3.03
C THR A 39 1.73 14.32 3.57
N TYR A 40 0.99 13.54 2.78
CA TYR A 40 -0.23 12.88 3.25
C TYR A 40 0.06 11.87 4.37
N ARG A 41 1.16 11.11 4.25
CA ARG A 41 1.63 10.16 5.26
C ARG A 41 1.87 10.81 6.62
N GLU A 42 2.36 12.04 6.69
CA GLU A 42 2.65 12.76 7.95
C GLU A 42 1.41 12.99 8.83
N ASN A 43 0.19 12.82 8.28
CA ASN A 43 -1.05 12.98 9.04
C ASN A 43 -1.36 11.81 9.99
N PHE A 44 -0.59 10.73 9.92
CA PHE A 44 -0.87 9.47 10.64
C PHE A 44 0.36 9.01 11.43
N SER A 45 0.12 8.27 12.50
CA SER A 45 1.17 7.69 13.37
C SER A 45 0.78 6.30 13.91
N GLN A 46 -0.34 5.76 13.42
CA GLN A 46 -0.93 4.52 13.91
C GLN A 46 -0.28 3.31 13.22
N ARG A 47 0.37 2.45 14.00
CA ARG A 47 1.05 1.23 13.51
C ARG A 47 0.12 0.23 12.78
N GLU A 48 -1.18 0.31 12.99
CA GLU A 48 -2.20 -0.57 12.40
C GLU A 48 -2.58 -0.18 10.96
N GLY A 49 -1.85 0.78 10.35
CA GLY A 49 -2.09 1.24 8.99
C GLY A 49 -0.92 1.04 8.04
N MET A 50 -1.24 0.90 6.77
CA MET A 50 -0.30 0.93 5.65
C MET A 50 -0.84 1.84 4.56
N LEU A 51 -0.06 2.86 4.19
CA LEU A 51 -0.40 3.77 3.11
C LEU A 51 0.14 3.24 1.79
N ILE A 52 -0.72 3.26 0.77
CA ILE A 52 -0.43 2.79 -0.57
C ILE A 52 -0.63 3.95 -1.55
N TRP A 53 0.35 4.14 -2.43
CA TRP A 53 0.26 5.06 -3.55
C TRP A 53 1.17 4.62 -4.70
N PRO A 54 0.71 4.64 -5.96
CA PRO A 54 -0.61 5.05 -6.46
C PRO A 54 -1.59 3.86 -6.54
N ASP A 55 -2.65 3.97 -7.34
CA ASP A 55 -3.59 2.87 -7.66
C ASP A 55 -3.19 2.10 -8.93
N PHE A 56 -3.77 0.92 -9.15
CA PHE A 56 -3.64 0.22 -10.44
C PHE A 56 -4.71 0.69 -11.43
N THR A 57 -4.52 0.35 -12.70
CA THR A 57 -5.55 0.42 -13.74
C THR A 57 -5.89 -0.98 -14.23
N GLY A 58 -7.12 -1.17 -14.70
CA GLY A 58 -7.61 -2.44 -15.23
C GLY A 58 -8.72 -2.23 -16.26
N TRP A 59 -8.88 -3.19 -17.16
CA TRP A 59 -9.98 -3.17 -18.14
C TRP A 59 -11.29 -3.67 -17.53
N ASP A 60 -12.35 -2.87 -17.64
CA ASP A 60 -13.71 -3.26 -17.27
C ASP A 60 -14.49 -3.67 -18.54
N THR A 61 -14.94 -4.92 -18.58
CA THR A 61 -15.70 -5.47 -19.72
C THR A 61 -17.16 -5.00 -19.78
N VAL A 62 -17.71 -4.51 -18.66
CA VAL A 62 -19.07 -3.96 -18.62
C VAL A 62 -19.06 -2.54 -19.15
N LEU A 63 -18.09 -1.72 -18.73
CA LEU A 63 -17.93 -0.33 -19.19
C LEU A 63 -17.17 -0.21 -20.51
N ASN A 64 -16.48 -1.27 -20.95
CA ASN A 64 -15.59 -1.29 -22.12
C ASN A 64 -14.55 -0.16 -22.09
N ALA A 65 -13.98 0.08 -20.92
CA ALA A 65 -13.01 1.14 -20.69
C ALA A 65 -11.98 0.71 -19.65
N GLU A 66 -10.83 1.38 -19.65
CA GLU A 66 -9.88 1.27 -18.56
C GLU A 66 -10.38 2.07 -17.36
N VAL A 67 -10.45 1.41 -16.20
CA VAL A 67 -10.94 1.98 -14.95
C VAL A 67 -9.88 1.84 -13.85
N THR A 68 -9.99 2.69 -12.83
CA THR A 68 -9.14 2.61 -11.65
C THR A 68 -9.43 1.32 -10.89
N ALA A 69 -8.39 0.51 -10.74
CA ALA A 69 -8.43 -0.71 -9.96
C ALA A 69 -7.75 -0.46 -8.62
N TYR A 70 -8.54 -0.09 -7.61
CA TYR A 70 -8.05 0.36 -6.31
C TYR A 70 -7.01 -0.60 -5.70
N ALA A 71 -5.82 -0.07 -5.41
CA ALA A 71 -4.71 -0.85 -4.87
C ALA A 71 -5.01 -1.34 -3.44
N THR A 72 -5.77 -0.57 -2.65
CA THR A 72 -6.21 -0.97 -1.31
C THR A 72 -7.10 -2.22 -1.32
N ALA A 73 -8.05 -2.32 -2.26
CA ALA A 73 -8.90 -3.50 -2.41
C ALA A 73 -8.08 -4.74 -2.80
N ARG A 74 -7.12 -4.56 -3.71
CA ARG A 74 -6.22 -5.63 -4.16
C ARG A 74 -5.26 -6.06 -3.06
N ALA A 75 -4.75 -5.13 -2.26
CA ALA A 75 -3.92 -5.43 -1.11
C ALA A 75 -4.69 -6.28 -0.08
N LEU A 76 -5.95 -5.94 0.21
CA LEU A 76 -6.80 -6.75 1.09
C LEU A 76 -7.00 -8.18 0.55
N GLY A 77 -7.37 -8.32 -0.73
CA GLY A 77 -7.55 -9.64 -1.35
C GLY A 77 -6.26 -10.45 -1.38
N LEU A 78 -5.13 -9.80 -1.66
CA LEU A 78 -3.83 -10.44 -1.69
C LEU A 78 -3.38 -10.86 -0.29
N ARG A 79 -3.67 -10.05 0.73
CA ARG A 79 -3.41 -10.39 2.13
C ARG A 79 -4.16 -11.67 2.53
N ALA A 80 -5.45 -11.75 2.22
CA ALA A 80 -6.25 -12.95 2.48
C ALA A 80 -5.68 -14.18 1.77
N LYS A 81 -5.25 -14.04 0.52
CA LYS A 81 -4.60 -15.12 -0.24
C LYS A 81 -3.28 -15.58 0.38
N ILE A 82 -2.42 -14.64 0.78
CA ILE A 82 -1.13 -14.92 1.39
C ILE A 82 -1.32 -15.64 2.74
N ASP A 83 -2.28 -15.18 3.53
CA ASP A 83 -2.60 -15.77 4.83
C ASP A 83 -3.01 -17.23 4.72
N GLU A 84 -3.80 -17.57 3.69
CA GLU A 84 -4.21 -18.94 3.43
C GLU A 84 -3.06 -19.81 2.88
N GLN A 85 -2.28 -19.30 1.94
CA GLN A 85 -1.33 -20.12 1.18
C GLN A 85 0.05 -20.24 1.83
N THR A 86 0.54 -19.16 2.44
CA THR A 86 1.89 -19.10 3.05
C THR A 86 1.80 -18.91 4.55
N GLY A 87 0.76 -18.21 5.01
CA GLY A 87 0.58 -17.88 6.41
C GLY A 87 0.84 -16.40 6.70
N TRP A 88 0.34 -16.00 7.87
CA TRP A 88 0.29 -14.61 8.31
C TRP A 88 1.64 -13.88 8.46
N HIS A 89 2.75 -14.59 8.38
CA HIS A 89 4.08 -14.03 8.54
C HIS A 89 4.67 -13.45 7.26
N LYS A 90 4.05 -13.71 6.09
CA LYS A 90 4.53 -13.25 4.80
C LYS A 90 3.98 -11.85 4.51
N SER A 91 4.87 -10.92 4.18
CA SER A 91 4.50 -9.57 3.77
C SER A 91 3.97 -9.53 2.34
N LEU A 92 3.21 -8.48 2.05
CA LEU A 92 2.57 -8.24 0.76
C LEU A 92 3.57 -7.78 -0.33
N SER A 93 4.75 -7.34 0.10
CA SER A 93 5.84 -6.88 -0.77
C SER A 93 6.33 -7.98 -1.71
N ASN A 94 6.59 -7.59 -2.96
CA ASN A 94 7.12 -8.44 -4.03
C ASN A 94 6.22 -9.64 -4.41
N VAL A 95 4.92 -9.53 -4.13
CA VAL A 95 3.92 -10.52 -4.57
C VAL A 95 3.20 -10.00 -5.81
N GLY A 96 3.04 -10.88 -6.81
CA GLY A 96 2.38 -10.57 -8.07
C GLY A 96 0.89 -10.25 -7.92
N VAL A 97 0.44 -9.19 -8.57
CA VAL A 97 -0.96 -8.76 -8.63
C VAL A 97 -1.54 -9.15 -9.99
N ASN A 98 -2.64 -9.89 -9.97
CA ASN A 98 -3.30 -10.38 -11.19
C ASN A 98 -4.42 -9.44 -11.64
N GLY A 99 -4.68 -9.38 -12.95
CA GLY A 99 -5.83 -8.66 -13.52
C GLY A 99 -5.69 -7.14 -13.46
N VAL A 100 -4.46 -6.63 -13.55
CA VAL A 100 -4.15 -5.19 -13.71
C VAL A 100 -3.43 -4.99 -15.03
N THR A 101 -3.70 -3.87 -15.69
CA THR A 101 -3.12 -3.50 -16.99
C THR A 101 -2.06 -2.41 -16.85
N GLY A 102 -2.11 -1.62 -15.79
CA GLY A 102 -1.22 -0.50 -15.57
C GLY A 102 -1.21 0.01 -14.12
N ILE A 103 -0.49 1.11 -13.94
CA ILE A 103 -0.41 1.89 -12.71
C ILE A 103 -0.96 3.28 -13.04
N SER A 104 -1.77 3.83 -12.14
CA SER A 104 -2.50 5.10 -12.35
C SER A 104 -1.62 6.35 -12.32
N ALA A 105 -0.41 6.26 -11.79
CA ALA A 105 0.59 7.32 -11.81
C ALA A 105 1.96 6.76 -12.16
N ASP A 106 2.79 7.58 -12.78
CA ASP A 106 4.17 7.23 -13.09
C ASP A 106 4.98 7.17 -11.80
N VAL A 107 5.49 5.98 -11.49
CA VAL A 107 6.43 5.75 -10.39
C VAL A 107 7.73 5.27 -11.02
N PHE A 108 8.76 6.12 -10.99
CA PHE A 108 10.06 5.70 -11.48
C PHE A 108 10.68 4.65 -10.53
N TRP A 109 11.08 3.52 -11.10
CA TRP A 109 11.75 2.44 -10.37
C TRP A 109 12.84 1.84 -11.25
N ASP A 110 14.04 1.74 -10.67
CA ASP A 110 15.22 1.09 -11.23
C ASP A 110 15.82 0.17 -10.14
N LEU A 111 16.40 -0.95 -10.55
CA LEU A 111 17.07 -1.89 -9.66
C LEU A 111 18.49 -1.42 -9.30
N GLN A 112 19.15 -0.67 -10.18
CA GLN A 112 20.54 -0.23 -10.03
C GLN A 112 20.66 1.15 -9.39
N ASP A 113 19.65 2.01 -9.55
CA ASP A 113 19.64 3.35 -8.98
C ASP A 113 18.82 3.41 -7.67
N PRO A 114 19.45 3.72 -6.52
CA PRO A 114 18.72 3.93 -5.27
C PRO A 114 17.89 5.22 -5.25
N ALA A 115 18.17 6.20 -6.12
CA ALA A 115 17.46 7.48 -6.22
C ALA A 115 16.20 7.39 -7.08
N THR A 116 15.32 6.44 -6.75
CA THR A 116 14.05 6.21 -7.46
C THR A 116 12.87 6.72 -6.65
N ASP A 117 11.79 7.10 -7.32
CA ASP A 117 10.53 7.51 -6.66
C ASP A 117 10.03 6.41 -5.72
N ALA A 118 10.12 5.16 -6.17
CA ALA A 118 9.75 4.02 -5.37
C ALA A 118 10.65 3.82 -4.14
N GLY A 119 11.93 4.16 -4.25
CA GLY A 119 12.86 4.21 -3.12
C GLY A 119 12.50 5.30 -2.13
N LEU A 120 12.22 6.52 -2.62
CA LEU A 120 11.84 7.68 -1.82
C LEU A 120 10.53 7.45 -1.06
N LEU A 121 9.51 6.91 -1.72
CA LEU A 121 8.23 6.57 -1.08
C LEU A 121 8.41 5.56 0.05
N ASN A 122 9.15 4.48 -0.20
CA ASN A 122 9.35 3.43 0.79
C ASN A 122 10.21 3.90 1.97
N GLN A 123 11.16 4.81 1.75
CA GLN A 123 11.92 5.45 2.84
C GLN A 123 11.03 6.28 3.76
N ASN A 124 9.96 6.87 3.22
CA ASN A 124 8.95 7.64 3.93
C ASN A 124 7.71 6.79 4.29
N ASP A 125 7.85 5.47 4.45
CA ASP A 125 6.79 4.55 4.86
C ASP A 125 5.53 4.55 3.98
N VAL A 126 5.67 4.92 2.71
CA VAL A 126 4.63 4.81 1.69
C VAL A 126 4.92 3.58 0.82
N THR A 127 3.99 2.65 0.76
CA THR A 127 4.11 1.49 -0.13
C THR A 127 3.69 1.87 -1.53
N THR A 128 4.49 1.47 -2.51
CA THR A 128 4.24 1.79 -3.90
C THR A 128 4.05 0.56 -4.77
N LEU A 129 3.78 0.80 -6.04
CA LEU A 129 3.53 -0.22 -7.05
C LEU A 129 4.66 -0.15 -8.06
N VAL A 130 5.24 -1.31 -8.39
CA VAL A 130 6.33 -1.40 -9.36
C VAL A 130 6.01 -2.45 -10.41
N ARG A 131 6.59 -2.28 -11.59
CA ARG A 131 6.54 -3.28 -12.66
C ARG A 131 7.88 -3.99 -12.76
N LYS A 132 7.98 -5.16 -12.12
CA LYS A 132 9.14 -6.06 -12.19
C LYS A 132 8.63 -7.48 -12.38
N ASP A 133 8.83 -8.04 -13.58
CA ASP A 133 8.29 -9.35 -13.97
C ASP A 133 6.79 -9.46 -13.65
N GLY A 134 6.03 -8.41 -14.01
CA GLY A 134 4.63 -8.20 -13.64
C GLY A 134 4.42 -7.05 -12.65
N PHE A 135 3.17 -6.82 -12.26
CA PHE A 135 2.80 -5.78 -11.29
C PHE A 135 2.91 -6.30 -9.87
N ARG A 136 3.58 -5.54 -9.00
CA ARG A 136 3.85 -5.94 -7.60
C ARG A 136 3.74 -4.76 -6.67
N PHE A 137 3.41 -5.04 -5.41
CA PHE A 137 3.58 -4.09 -4.33
C PHE A 137 5.05 -4.02 -3.90
N TRP A 138 5.51 -2.82 -3.58
CA TRP A 138 6.87 -2.51 -3.21
C TRP A 138 6.90 -1.65 -1.95
N GLY A 139 7.09 -2.31 -0.82
CA GLY A 139 7.02 -1.70 0.50
C GLY A 139 6.48 -2.69 1.52
N SER A 140 7.00 -2.61 2.75
CA SER A 140 6.58 -3.46 3.87
C SER A 140 6.56 -2.69 5.19
N ARG A 141 6.43 -1.37 5.08
CA ARG A 141 6.46 -0.46 6.22
C ARG A 141 5.05 -0.08 6.64
N CYS A 142 4.90 0.14 7.93
CA CYS A 142 3.67 0.61 8.54
C CYS A 142 3.79 2.07 8.93
N LEU A 143 2.65 2.71 9.18
CA LEU A 143 2.53 4.12 9.58
C LEU A 143 3.04 4.42 11.01
N SER A 144 3.88 3.55 11.57
CA SER A 144 4.36 3.67 12.94
C SER A 144 5.55 4.62 13.04
N ASP A 145 5.54 5.52 14.02
CA ASP A 145 6.65 6.45 14.29
C ASP A 145 7.75 5.85 15.19
N ASP A 146 7.51 4.67 15.78
CA ASP A 146 8.50 3.98 16.60
C ASP A 146 9.68 3.47 15.74
N PRO A 147 10.92 3.97 15.93
CA PRO A 147 12.08 3.53 15.16
C PRO A 147 12.52 2.09 15.46
N LEU A 148 11.98 1.44 16.51
CA LEU A 148 12.13 0.01 16.78
C LEU A 148 11.09 -0.84 16.03
N LEU A 149 10.11 -0.22 15.35
CA LEU A 149 9.08 -0.85 14.50
C LEU A 149 9.41 -1.02 13.00
N PRO A 150 10.66 -1.03 12.49
CA PRO A 150 10.88 -0.77 11.06
C PRO A 150 10.64 -1.97 10.13
N SER A 151 10.06 -3.10 10.60
CA SER A 151 9.57 -4.29 9.83
C SER A 151 10.16 -5.66 10.17
N LYS A 152 11.06 -5.82 11.15
CA LYS A 152 11.62 -7.16 11.47
C LYS A 152 11.68 -7.43 12.97
N THR A 153 11.37 -8.68 13.35
CA THR A 153 11.76 -9.35 14.61
C THR A 153 10.94 -9.16 15.91
N THR A 154 9.62 -8.91 15.87
CA THR A 154 8.80 -9.14 17.09
C THR A 154 7.44 -9.77 16.76
N PRO A 155 6.97 -10.79 17.52
CA PRO A 155 5.75 -11.56 17.20
C PRO A 155 4.46 -10.73 17.16
N ALA A 156 4.40 -9.58 17.82
CA ALA A 156 3.26 -8.66 17.75
C ALA A 156 3.22 -7.79 16.47
N ARG A 157 4.18 -7.93 15.54
CA ARG A 157 4.52 -6.94 14.50
C ARG A 157 4.59 -7.51 13.06
N ARG A 158 3.80 -8.54 12.69
CA ARG A 158 3.82 -9.18 11.33
C ARG A 158 2.55 -8.99 10.47
N ARG A 159 1.75 -7.97 10.77
CA ARG A 159 0.59 -7.57 9.92
C ARG A 159 0.95 -6.50 8.90
N CYS A 160 2.06 -5.80 9.12
CA CYS A 160 2.96 -5.28 8.08
C CYS A 160 3.68 -6.48 7.44
#